data_AF-A0A2I4AJU8-F1
#
_entry.id   AF-A0A2I4AJU8-F1
#
_cell.length_a   1.000
_cell.length_b   1.000
_cell.length_c   1.000
_cell.angle_alpha   90.00
_cell.angle_beta   90.00
_cell.angle_gamma   90.00
#
_symmetry.space_group_name_H-M   'P 1'
#
loop_
_entity.id
_entity.type
_entity.pdbx_description
1 polymer ?
#
loop_
_entity_poly.entity_id
_entity_poly.type
_entity_poly.pdbx_seq_one_letter_code
_entity_poly.pdbx_strand_id
1 'polypeptide(L)'
;MTQEEFEQYQQQLEEEKREREAHFAQKKAERATVRTHFREKYRLPKNEVDETQIQQAGDDVVLPTELAKMIAEDNQEETHKQSVLGQLSNIQNVDIDQLKDKAQATLEDLKKQTENCSLM
;
A
#
# COMPACT_ATOMS: atom_id res chain seq x y z
N MET A 1 -30.66 43.54 -0.06
CA MET A 1 -30.53 42.38 -0.94
C MET A 1 -31.51 42.54 -2.07
N THR A 2 -31.01 42.56 -3.30
CA THR A 2 -31.85 42.41 -4.49
C THR A 2 -32.37 40.97 -4.55
N GLN A 3 -33.46 40.75 -5.27
CA GLN A 3 -34.09 39.42 -5.39
C GLN A 3 -33.11 38.40 -6.01
N GLU A 4 -32.28 38.86 -6.95
CA GLU A 4 -31.22 38.09 -7.60
C GLU A 4 -30.09 37.70 -6.63
N GLU A 5 -29.67 38.60 -5.72
CA GLU A 5 -28.66 38.30 -4.70
C GLU A 5 -29.14 37.22 -3.72
N PHE A 6 -30.44 37.22 -3.39
CA PHE A 6 -31.01 36.22 -2.48
C PHE A 6 -31.09 34.83 -3.12
N GLU A 7 -31.46 34.74 -4.40
CA GLU A 7 -31.48 33.47 -5.14
C GLU A 7 -30.07 32.88 -5.31
N GLN A 8 -29.08 33.72 -5.63
CA GLN A 8 -27.68 33.28 -5.70
C GLN A 8 -27.17 32.76 -4.36
N TYR A 9 -27.54 33.41 -3.26
CA TYR A 9 -27.16 32.95 -1.92
C TYR A 9 -27.79 31.58 -1.59
N GLN A 10 -29.05 31.35 -1.95
CA GLN A 10 -29.68 30.04 -1.76
C GLN A 10 -28.99 28.96 -2.60
N GLN A 11 -28.65 29.26 -3.86
CA GLN A 11 -27.92 28.33 -4.72
C GLN A 11 -26.54 27.97 -4.14
N GLN A 12 -25.80 28.95 -3.62
CA GLN A 12 -24.51 28.70 -2.98
C GLN A 12 -24.62 27.78 -1.75
N LEU A 13 -25.64 27.98 -0.92
CA LEU A 13 -25.88 27.12 0.24
C LEU A 13 -26.21 25.68 -0.17
N GLU A 14 -27.00 25.50 -1.23
CA GLU A 14 -27.32 24.17 -1.76
C GLU A 14 -26.09 23.50 -2.38
N GLU A 15 -25.25 24.25 -3.06
CA GLU A 15 -24.00 23.75 -3.64
C GLU A 15 -23.00 23.33 -2.56
N GLU A 16 -22.75 24.17 -1.54
CA GLU A 16 -21.87 23.83 -0.42
C GLU A 16 -22.39 22.58 0.32
N LYS A 17 -23.71 22.48 0.51
CA LYS A 17 -24.33 21.30 1.12
C LYS A 17 -24.08 20.05 0.28
N ARG A 18 -24.25 20.13 -1.04
CA ARG A 18 -24.03 19.01 -1.96
C ARG A 18 -22.57 18.55 -1.97
N GLU A 19 -21.61 19.48 -2.06
CA GLU A 19 -20.18 19.17 -2.01
C GLU A 19 -19.80 18.50 -0.70
N ARG A 20 -20.31 19.03 0.42
CA ARG A 20 -20.09 18.47 1.75
C ARG A 20 -20.65 17.05 1.87
N GLU A 21 -21.87 16.82 1.39
CA GLU A 21 -22.50 15.49 1.39
C GLU A 21 -21.72 14.50 0.52
N ALA A 22 -21.24 14.91 -0.66
CA ALA A 22 -20.41 14.08 -1.53
C ALA A 22 -19.09 13.68 -0.84
N HIS A 23 -18.39 14.63 -0.23
CA HIS A 23 -17.15 14.36 0.49
C HIS A 23 -17.38 13.47 1.73
N PHE A 24 -18.49 13.63 2.45
CA PHE A 24 -18.84 12.72 3.53
C PHE A 24 -19.18 11.32 3.03
N ALA A 25 -19.88 11.19 1.91
CA ALA A 25 -20.19 9.91 1.29
C ALA A 25 -18.89 9.16 0.92
N GLN A 26 -17.94 9.86 0.29
CA GLN A 26 -16.63 9.31 -0.04
C GLN A 26 -15.87 8.82 1.20
N LYS A 27 -15.71 9.67 2.23
CA LYS A 27 -15.02 9.28 3.49
C LYS A 27 -15.71 8.11 4.21
N LYS A 28 -17.03 8.03 4.12
CA LYS A 28 -17.80 6.94 4.72
C LYS A 28 -17.55 5.63 3.97
N ALA A 29 -17.47 5.69 2.65
CA ALA A 29 -17.13 4.56 1.81
C ALA A 29 -15.68 4.10 2.02
N GLU A 30 -14.70 5.01 2.05
CA GLU A 30 -13.29 4.69 2.36
C GLU A 30 -13.16 3.96 3.71
N ARG A 31 -13.87 4.46 4.73
CA ARG A 31 -13.90 3.82 6.04
C ARG A 31 -14.54 2.44 5.99
N ALA A 32 -15.60 2.27 5.19
CA ALA A 32 -16.21 0.97 4.99
C ALA A 32 -15.25 -0.01 4.28
N THR A 33 -14.50 0.43 3.26
CA THR A 33 -13.46 -0.37 2.59
C THR A 33 -12.40 -0.85 3.56
N VAL A 34 -11.89 0.04 4.43
CA VAL A 34 -10.92 -0.34 5.47
C VAL A 34 -11.49 -1.39 6.41
N ARG A 35 -12.74 -1.21 6.86
CA ARG A 35 -13.42 -2.17 7.74
C ARG A 35 -13.63 -3.53 7.06
N THR A 36 -13.96 -3.55 5.77
CA THR A 36 -14.11 -4.78 4.98
C THR A 36 -12.77 -5.52 4.87
N HIS A 37 -11.69 -4.80 4.56
CA HIS A 37 -10.34 -5.39 4.46
C HIS A 37 -9.90 -6.06 5.77
N PHE A 38 -10.11 -5.42 6.92
CA PHE A 38 -9.78 -6.04 8.22
C PHE A 38 -10.64 -7.26 8.52
N ARG A 39 -11.92 -7.26 8.14
CA ARG A 39 -12.78 -8.43 8.32
C ARG A 39 -12.27 -9.62 7.51
N GLU A 40 -11.88 -9.40 6.27
CA GLU A 40 -11.28 -10.44 5.43
C GLU A 40 -9.97 -10.95 6.03
N LYS A 41 -9.07 -10.05 6.44
CA LYS A 41 -7.79 -10.39 7.06
C LYS A 41 -7.93 -11.30 8.28
N TYR A 42 -8.92 -11.04 9.13
CA TYR A 42 -9.16 -11.80 10.35
C TYR A 42 -10.31 -12.83 10.25
N ARG A 43 -10.81 -13.11 9.03
CA ARG A 43 -11.91 -14.07 8.76
C ARG A 43 -13.17 -13.79 9.58
N LEU A 44 -13.49 -12.51 9.79
CA LEU A 44 -14.69 -12.08 10.48
C LEU A 44 -15.90 -12.07 9.51
N PRO A 45 -17.13 -12.23 10.03
CA PRO A 45 -18.34 -12.12 9.21
C PRO A 45 -18.44 -10.76 8.51
N LYS A 46 -18.94 -10.78 7.28
CA LYS A 46 -19.22 -9.58 6.47
C LYS A 46 -20.29 -8.70 7.12
N ASN A 47 -20.32 -7.43 6.71
CA ASN A 47 -21.29 -6.45 7.18
C ASN A 47 -21.98 -5.78 5.99
N GLU A 48 -23.27 -6.06 5.82
CA GLU A 48 -24.13 -5.51 4.76
C GLU A 48 -24.13 -3.96 4.76
N VAL A 49 -24.01 -3.35 5.93
CA VAL A 49 -23.99 -1.88 6.06
C VAL A 49 -22.71 -1.28 5.46
N ASP A 50 -21.62 -2.03 5.48
CA ASP A 50 -20.35 -1.59 4.89
C ASP A 50 -20.39 -1.78 3.36
N GLU A 51 -20.94 -2.91 2.88
CA GLU A 51 -21.10 -3.15 1.43
C GLU A 51 -22.00 -2.09 0.78
N THR A 52 -23.12 -1.72 1.42
CA THR A 52 -24.01 -0.66 0.92
C THR A 52 -23.33 0.72 0.89
N GLN A 53 -22.49 1.05 1.88
CA GLN A 53 -21.75 2.32 1.91
C GLN A 53 -20.71 2.42 0.81
N ILE A 54 -20.06 1.29 0.47
CA ILE A 54 -19.11 1.22 -0.65
C ILE A 54 -19.86 1.39 -1.97
N GLN A 55 -20.95 0.63 -2.19
CA GLN A 55 -21.76 0.71 -3.41
C GLN A 55 -22.37 2.11 -3.65
N GLN A 56 -22.78 2.81 -2.59
CA GLN A 56 -23.37 4.15 -2.68
C GLN A 56 -22.40 5.22 -3.19
N ALA A 57 -21.09 5.04 -2.97
CA ALA A 57 -20.07 5.95 -3.46
C ALA A 57 -19.53 5.56 -4.86
N GLY A 58 -20.01 4.45 -5.44
CA GLY A 58 -19.60 3.93 -6.75
C GLY A 58 -18.40 2.97 -6.68
N ASP A 59 -17.92 2.54 -7.85
CA ASP A 59 -16.85 1.53 -8.00
C ASP A 59 -15.44 2.05 -7.66
N ASP A 60 -15.27 3.36 -7.48
CA ASP A 60 -13.93 3.98 -7.39
C ASP A 60 -13.44 4.20 -5.95
N VAL A 61 -14.05 3.52 -4.98
CA VAL A 61 -13.66 3.60 -3.56
C VAL A 61 -12.51 2.63 -3.28
N VAL A 62 -11.34 3.00 -3.79
CA VAL A 62 -10.09 2.28 -3.52
C VAL A 62 -9.65 2.54 -2.08
N LEU A 63 -8.97 1.57 -1.47
CA LEU A 63 -8.31 1.75 -0.18
C LEU A 63 -7.44 3.02 -0.24
N PRO A 64 -7.50 3.92 0.77
CA PRO A 64 -6.73 5.16 0.77
C PRO A 64 -5.25 4.92 0.43
N THR A 65 -4.68 5.75 -0.43
CA THR A 65 -3.35 5.54 -1.03
C THR A 65 -2.25 5.32 -0.01
N GLU A 66 -2.28 6.05 1.11
CA GLU A 66 -1.33 5.89 2.23
C GLU A 66 -1.43 4.51 2.88
N LEU A 67 -2.64 3.98 3.05
CA LEU A 67 -2.86 2.63 3.61
C LEU A 67 -2.45 1.56 2.60
N ALA A 68 -2.75 1.75 1.32
CA ALA A 68 -2.32 0.84 0.26
C ALA A 68 -0.78 0.77 0.18
N LYS A 69 -0.09 1.92 0.36
CA LYS A 69 1.36 2.00 0.38
C LYS A 69 1.97 1.28 1.58
N MET A 70 1.47 1.51 2.80
CA MET A 70 1.95 0.79 3.99
C MET A 70 1.78 -0.73 3.85
N ILE A 71 0.67 -1.20 3.29
CA ILE A 71 0.45 -2.63 3.04
C ILE A 71 1.45 -3.19 2.01
N ALA A 72 1.76 -2.41 0.96
CA ALA A 72 2.73 -2.83 -0.05
C ALA A 72 4.15 -2.93 0.53
N GLU A 73 4.56 -1.96 1.35
CA GLU A 73 5.85 -1.94 2.05
C GLU A 73 5.96 -3.10 3.06
N ASP A 74 4.94 -3.31 3.91
CA ASP A 74 4.90 -4.43 4.85
C ASP A 74 5.01 -5.79 4.14
N ASN A 75 4.28 -5.98 3.03
CA ASN A 75 4.37 -7.23 2.25
C ASN A 75 5.76 -7.44 1.63
N GLN A 76 6.44 -6.36 1.21
CA GLN A 76 7.82 -6.46 0.70
C GLN A 76 8.79 -6.83 1.81
N GLU A 77 8.64 -6.25 3.00
CA GLU A 77 9.48 -6.63 4.15
C GLU A 77 9.25 -8.07 4.59
N GLU A 78 7.99 -8.51 4.68
CA GLU A 78 7.67 -9.89 5.09
C GLU A 78 8.14 -10.92 4.05
N THR A 79 8.03 -10.61 2.76
CA THR A 79 8.60 -11.48 1.71
C THR A 79 10.13 -11.52 1.75
N HIS A 80 10.78 -10.40 2.04
CA HIS A 80 12.24 -10.37 2.24
C HIS A 80 12.66 -11.22 3.44
N LYS A 81 11.95 -11.13 4.57
CA LYS A 81 12.19 -11.95 5.77
C LYS A 81 11.93 -13.44 5.54
N GLN A 82 10.94 -13.79 4.73
CA GLN A 82 10.63 -15.18 4.36
C GLN A 82 11.62 -15.77 3.35
N SER A 83 12.32 -14.94 2.58
CA SER A 83 13.37 -15.38 1.66
C SER A 83 14.53 -16.03 2.40
N VAL A 84 15.25 -16.93 1.73
CA VAL A 84 16.39 -17.67 2.29
C VAL A 84 17.45 -16.70 2.86
N LEU A 85 17.70 -15.58 2.17
CA LEU A 85 18.61 -14.54 2.67
C LEU A 85 18.09 -13.87 3.94
N GLY A 86 16.80 -13.57 4.01
CA GLY A 86 16.14 -13.02 5.21
C GLY A 86 16.18 -13.97 6.41
N GLN A 87 16.06 -15.28 6.16
CA GLN A 87 16.19 -16.31 7.19
C GLN A 87 17.62 -16.40 7.73
N LEU A 88 18.63 -16.25 6.87
CA LEU A 88 20.04 -16.24 7.27
C LEU A 88 20.39 -15.00 8.10
N SER A 89 19.79 -13.84 7.84
CA SER A 89 19.97 -12.64 8.67
C SER A 89 19.41 -12.77 10.09
N ASN A 90 18.53 -13.74 10.36
CA ASN A 90 18.03 -14.00 11.72
C ASN A 90 18.94 -14.93 12.54
N ILE A 91 20.00 -15.50 11.95
CA ILE A 91 20.93 -16.38 12.66
C ILE A 91 21.94 -15.52 13.43
N GLN A 92 21.95 -15.65 14.75
CA GLN A 92 22.98 -15.02 15.59
C GLN A 92 24.37 -15.52 15.14
N ASN A 93 25.26 -14.58 14.83
CA ASN A 93 26.66 -14.79 14.40
C ASN A 93 26.91 -15.07 12.91
N VAL A 94 25.95 -14.83 12.02
CA VAL A 94 26.23 -14.81 10.57
C VAL A 94 26.45 -13.36 10.11
N ASP A 95 27.70 -13.02 9.84
CA ASP A 95 28.08 -11.74 9.24
C ASP A 95 27.89 -11.80 7.71
N ILE A 96 26.75 -11.30 7.24
CA ILE A 96 26.37 -11.30 5.81
C ILE A 96 27.33 -10.44 5.00
N ASP A 97 27.89 -9.38 5.58
CA ASP A 97 28.84 -8.50 4.89
C ASP A 97 30.14 -9.25 4.59
N GLN A 98 30.65 -10.02 5.56
CA GLN A 98 31.82 -10.89 5.32
C GLN A 98 31.57 -11.97 4.27
N LEU A 99 30.36 -12.54 4.23
CA LEU A 99 30.00 -13.54 3.22
C LEU A 99 29.94 -12.92 1.83
N LYS A 100 29.38 -11.71 1.72
CA LYS A 100 29.30 -10.95 0.48
C LYS A 100 30.68 -10.55 -0.03
N ASP A 101 31.55 -10.05 0.84
CA ASP A 101 32.91 -9.67 0.48
C ASP A 101 33.71 -10.87 -0.02
N LYS A 102 33.60 -12.02 0.67
CA LYS A 102 34.23 -13.27 0.23
C LYS A 102 33.67 -13.77 -1.10
N ALA A 103 32.36 -13.71 -1.29
CA ALA A 103 31.74 -14.11 -2.55
C ALA A 103 32.18 -13.21 -3.71
N GLN A 104 32.21 -11.89 -3.51
CA GLN A 104 32.70 -10.94 -4.51
C GLN A 104 34.17 -11.19 -4.85
N ALA A 105 35.02 -11.39 -3.84
CA ALA A 105 36.43 -11.72 -4.06
C ALA A 105 36.59 -13.02 -4.87
N THR A 106 35.84 -14.08 -4.55
CA THR A 106 35.91 -15.35 -5.30
C THR A 106 35.42 -15.21 -6.74
N LEU A 107 34.42 -14.36 -6.99
CA LEU A 107 33.92 -14.10 -8.34
C LEU A 107 34.95 -13.32 -9.16
N GLU A 108 35.58 -12.30 -8.57
CA GLU A 108 36.67 -11.58 -9.24
C GLU A 108 37.87 -12.47 -9.53
N ASP A 109 38.23 -13.36 -8.60
CA ASP A 109 39.32 -14.32 -8.80
C ASP A 109 38.98 -15.34 -9.90
N LEU A 110 37.75 -15.87 -9.94
CA LEU A 110 37.27 -16.73 -11.03
C LEU A 110 37.27 -15.99 -12.37
N LYS A 111 36.88 -14.71 -12.37
CA LYS A 111 36.88 -13.88 -13.58
C LYS A 111 38.30 -13.66 -14.10
N LYS A 112 39.24 -13.29 -13.22
CA LYS A 112 40.67 -13.18 -13.56
C LYS A 112 41.25 -14.50 -14.05
N GLN A 113 40.90 -15.62 -13.41
CA GLN A 113 41.36 -16.94 -13.83
C GLN A 113 40.83 -17.32 -15.22
N THR A 114 39.57 -16.99 -15.53
CA THR A 114 38.96 -17.21 -16.85
C THR A 114 39.58 -16.32 -17.92
N GLU A 115 39.85 -15.06 -17.61
CA GLU A 115 40.56 -14.13 -18.50
C GLU A 115 41.98 -14.63 -18.82
N ASN A 116 42.70 -15.16 -17.82
CA ASN A 116 44.03 -15.74 -17.99
C ASN A 116 44.02 -17.07 -18.77
N CYS A 117 42.97 -17.90 -18.66
CA CYS A 117 42.82 -19.11 -19.46
C CYS A 117 42.42 -18.83 -20.93
N SER A 118 41.82 -17.67 -21.22
CA SER A 118 41.49 -17.26 -22.60
C SER A 118 42.70 -16.74 -23.41
N LEU A 119 43.83 -16.50 -22.72
CA LEU A 119 45.09 -16.02 -23.28
C LEU A 119 46.14 -17.15 -23.44
N MET A 120 45.76 -18.42 -23.22
CA MET A 120 46.56 -19.61 -23.57
C MET A 120 46.02 -20.31 -24.81
#